data_AF-A0A1H3VYB8-F1
#
_entry.id   AF-A0A1H3VYB8-F1
#
_cell.length_a   1.000
_cell.length_b   1.000
_cell.length_c   1.000
_cell.angle_alpha   90.00
_cell.angle_beta   90.00
_cell.angle_gamma   90.00
#
_symmetry.space_group_name_H-M   'P 1'
#
loop_
_entity.id
_entity.type
_entity.pdbx_description
1 polymer ?
#
loop_
_entity_poly.entity_id
_entity_poly.type
_entity_poly.pdbx_seq_one_letter_code
_entity_poly.pdbx_strand_id
1 'polypeptide(L)'
;MPGLRIQGAVTMGKVAAKMKVMPQSPEIDLDDLQDKLEASLPEGAKINGFERDEVAFGLVALLPTVIVPDDAGGTEAVEESFSGVDGVESVSVENVGRI
;
A
#
# COMPACT_ATOMS: atom_id res chain seq x y z
N MET A 1 17.00 41.64 -23.63
CA MET A 1 17.13 40.72 -22.48
C MET A 1 16.22 39.53 -22.72
N PRO A 2 16.74 38.33 -23.03
CA PRO A 2 15.88 37.18 -23.22
C PRO A 2 15.39 36.69 -21.85
N GLY A 3 14.07 36.53 -21.76
CA GLY A 3 13.34 36.16 -20.57
C GLY A 3 13.71 34.78 -20.03
N LEU A 4 13.78 34.77 -18.71
CA LEU A 4 13.81 33.62 -17.82
C LEU A 4 12.77 32.56 -18.25
N ARG A 5 13.25 31.37 -18.63
CA ARG A 5 12.41 30.17 -18.75
C ARG A 5 12.52 29.40 -17.44
N ILE A 6 11.53 29.53 -16.57
CA ILE A 6 11.26 28.53 -15.53
C ILE A 6 9.95 27.88 -15.92
N GLN A 7 10.00 26.58 -16.22
CA GLN A 7 8.89 25.66 -16.00
C GLN A 7 9.46 24.23 -16.09
N GLY A 8 10.18 23.85 -15.04
CA GLY A 8 10.26 22.44 -14.68
C GLY A 8 8.90 22.07 -14.11
N ALA A 9 8.07 21.40 -14.90
CA ALA A 9 6.95 20.67 -14.34
C ALA A 9 7.55 19.50 -13.56
N VAL A 10 7.60 19.62 -12.22
CA VAL A 10 7.81 18.47 -11.35
C VAL A 10 6.51 17.66 -11.46
N THR A 11 6.43 16.77 -12.44
CA THR A 11 5.36 15.76 -12.45
C THR A 11 5.66 14.86 -11.26
N MET A 12 4.96 15.09 -10.14
CA MET A 12 5.06 14.26 -8.94
C MET A 12 4.83 12.81 -9.37
N GLY A 13 5.88 12.00 -9.33
CA GLY A 13 5.79 10.59 -9.68
C GLY A 13 4.84 9.87 -8.73
N LYS A 14 4.20 8.81 -9.20
CA LYS A 14 3.44 7.91 -8.33
C LYS A 14 4.05 6.53 -8.42
N VAL A 15 3.98 5.84 -7.30
CA VAL A 15 4.42 4.46 -7.18
C VAL A 15 3.20 3.61 -6.87
N ALA A 16 2.99 2.56 -7.65
CA ALA A 16 2.09 1.48 -7.31
C ALA A 16 2.90 0.36 -6.65
N ALA A 17 2.50 -0.03 -5.45
CA ALA A 17 3.11 -1.12 -4.70
C ALA A 17 2.06 -2.19 -4.42
N LYS A 18 2.35 -3.43 -4.84
CA LYS A 18 1.59 -4.60 -4.43
C LYS A 18 2.24 -5.17 -3.19
N MET A 19 1.45 -5.30 -2.13
CA MET A 19 1.92 -5.75 -0.82
C MET A 19 1.17 -7.03 -0.47
N LYS A 20 1.81 -7.93 0.28
CA LYS A 20 1.21 -9.12 0.86
C LYS A 20 1.03 -8.89 2.35
N VAL A 21 -0.22 -8.88 2.79
CA VAL A 21 -0.61 -8.73 4.19
C VAL A 21 -1.13 -10.08 4.68
N MET A 22 -0.42 -10.66 5.63
CA MET A 22 -0.81 -11.90 6.28
C MET A 22 -1.68 -11.59 7.49
N PRO A 23 -2.90 -12.13 7.58
CA PRO A 23 -3.66 -12.07 8.82
C PRO A 23 -3.06 -13.00 9.88
N GLN A 24 -3.28 -12.70 11.15
CA GLN A 24 -2.83 -13.52 12.29
C GLN A 24 -3.47 -14.92 12.35
N SER A 25 -4.63 -15.10 11.72
CA SER A 25 -5.41 -16.35 11.80
C SER A 25 -6.40 -16.42 10.64
N PRO A 26 -6.84 -17.63 10.22
CA PRO A 26 -7.89 -17.80 9.21
C PRO A 26 -9.29 -17.38 9.71
N GLU A 27 -9.42 -17.09 11.00
CA GLU A 27 -10.66 -16.60 11.62
C GLU A 27 -10.82 -15.08 11.51
N ILE A 28 -9.79 -14.36 11.05
CA ILE A 28 -9.86 -12.91 10.83
C ILE A 28 -10.81 -12.63 9.66
N ASP A 29 -11.78 -11.75 9.88
CA ASP A 29 -12.64 -11.25 8.82
C ASP A 29 -11.81 -10.36 7.87
N LEU A 30 -11.69 -10.81 6.62
CA LEU A 30 -10.86 -10.14 5.62
C LEU A 30 -11.50 -8.86 5.10
N ASP A 31 -12.82 -8.70 5.21
CA ASP A 31 -13.51 -7.48 4.80
C ASP A 31 -13.31 -6.40 5.85
N ASP A 32 -13.44 -6.73 7.14
CA ASP A 32 -13.07 -5.82 8.23
C ASP A 32 -11.58 -5.45 8.20
N LEU A 33 -10.70 -6.41 7.87
CA LEU A 33 -9.26 -6.14 7.75
C LEU A 33 -8.96 -5.19 6.58
N GLN A 34 -9.66 -5.32 5.44
CA GLN A 34 -9.54 -4.37 4.33
C GLN A 34 -9.92 -2.95 4.77
N ASP A 35 -11.05 -2.79 5.46
CA ASP A 35 -11.50 -1.48 5.94
C ASP A 35 -10.49 -0.85 6.91
N LYS A 36 -9.91 -1.65 7.82
CA LYS A 36 -8.85 -1.20 8.73
C LYS A 36 -7.59 -0.76 7.98
N LEU A 37 -7.18 -1.49 6.94
CA LEU A 37 -6.03 -1.14 6.12
C LEU A 37 -6.26 0.14 5.32
N GLU A 38 -7.47 0.35 4.77
CA GLU A 38 -7.81 1.61 4.10
C GLU A 38 -7.78 2.79 5.07
N ALA A 39 -8.26 2.60 6.31
CA ALA A 39 -8.27 3.63 7.33
C ALA A 39 -6.89 3.95 7.92
N SER A 40 -5.92 3.03 7.83
CA SER A 40 -4.56 3.24 8.34
C SER A 40 -3.62 3.91 7.34
N LEU A 41 -4.05 4.13 6.09
CA LEU A 41 -3.21 4.71 5.05
C LEU A 41 -2.69 6.11 5.44
N PRO A 42 -1.41 6.41 5.14
CA PRO A 42 -0.86 7.74 5.31
C PRO A 42 -1.47 8.74 4.32
N GLU A 43 -1.36 10.04 4.63
CA GLU A 43 -1.92 11.10 3.78
C GLU A 43 -1.36 11.03 2.35
N GLY A 44 -2.26 11.04 1.36
CA GLY A 44 -1.91 10.98 -0.06
C GLY A 44 -1.69 9.57 -0.62
N ALA A 45 -1.63 8.53 0.23
CA ALA A 45 -1.69 7.15 -0.22
C ALA A 45 -3.14 6.71 -0.47
N LYS A 46 -3.32 5.79 -1.41
CA LYS A 46 -4.65 5.24 -1.74
C LYS A 46 -4.53 3.78 -2.14
N ILE A 47 -5.45 2.93 -1.65
CA ILE A 47 -5.61 1.57 -2.18
C ILE A 47 -6.41 1.63 -3.49
N ASN A 48 -5.87 0.99 -4.53
CA ASN A 48 -6.50 0.87 -5.85
C ASN A 48 -7.28 -0.43 -6.01
N GLY A 49 -7.05 -1.42 -5.15
CA GLY A 49 -7.78 -2.68 -5.12
C GLY A 49 -7.11 -3.70 -4.22
N PHE A 50 -7.86 -4.77 -3.93
CA PHE A 50 -7.40 -5.92 -3.16
C PHE A 50 -7.51 -7.19 -3.99
N GLU A 51 -6.49 -8.03 -3.88
CA GLU A 51 -6.54 -9.42 -4.30
C GLU A 51 -6.46 -10.31 -3.05
N ARG A 52 -6.90 -11.57 -3.20
CA ARG A 52 -6.84 -12.58 -2.14
C ARG A 52 -6.02 -13.76 -2.66
N ASP A 53 -5.04 -14.20 -1.87
CA ASP A 53 -4.17 -15.33 -2.21
C ASP A 53 -4.33 -16.43 -1.16
N GLU A 54 -4.76 -17.61 -1.59
CA GLU A 54 -4.90 -18.77 -0.71
C GLU A 54 -3.51 -19.33 -0.40
N VAL A 55 -3.12 -19.32 0.87
CA VAL A 55 -1.77 -19.73 1.29
C VAL A 55 -1.74 -21.20 1.69
N ALA A 56 -2.27 -21.54 2.87
CA ALA A 56 -2.39 -22.90 3.38
C ALA A 56 -3.27 -22.93 4.63
N PHE A 57 -3.84 -24.10 4.97
CA PHE A 57 -4.63 -24.28 6.21
C PHE A 57 -5.79 -23.28 6.38
N GLY A 58 -6.39 -22.83 5.28
CA GLY A 58 -7.47 -21.84 5.29
C GLY A 58 -7.00 -20.39 5.48
N LEU A 59 -5.70 -20.13 5.61
CA LEU A 59 -5.16 -18.77 5.61
C LEU A 59 -5.22 -18.18 4.21
N VAL A 60 -5.76 -16.97 4.14
CA VAL A 60 -5.84 -16.17 2.92
C VAL A 60 -5.11 -14.86 3.17
N ALA A 61 -4.11 -14.56 2.34
CA ALA A 61 -3.42 -13.28 2.38
C ALA A 61 -4.22 -12.23 1.62
N LEU A 62 -4.19 -10.99 2.10
CA LEU A 62 -4.68 -9.84 1.37
C LEU A 62 -3.53 -9.21 0.58
N LEU A 63 -3.79 -8.88 -0.68
CA LEU A 63 -2.83 -8.26 -1.56
C LEU A 63 -3.31 -6.89 -2.03
N PRO A 64 -3.25 -5.86 -1.17
CA PRO A 64 -3.57 -4.50 -1.57
C PRO A 64 -2.55 -4.00 -2.60
N THR A 65 -3.07 -3.34 -3.65
CA THR A 65 -2.27 -2.47 -4.50
C THR A 65 -2.43 -1.04 -4.02
N VAL A 66 -1.36 -0.45 -3.49
CA VAL A 66 -1.34 0.90 -2.94
C VAL A 66 -0.64 1.85 -3.90
N ILE A 67 -1.23 3.01 -4.14
CA ILE A 67 -0.64 4.11 -4.88
C ILE A 67 -0.13 5.13 -3.88
N VAL A 68 1.17 5.43 -3.93
CA VAL A 68 1.86 6.35 -3.03
C VAL A 68 2.56 7.44 -3.85
N PRO A 69 2.56 8.71 -3.42
CA PRO A 69 3.38 9.75 -4.06
C PRO A 69 4.88 9.44 -3.88
N ASP A 70 5.71 9.65 -4.91
CA ASP A 70 7.17 9.41 -4.87
C ASP A 70 7.86 10.24 -3.74
N ASP A 71 7.34 11.42 -3.43
CA ASP A 71 7.84 12.33 -2.37
C ASP A 71 7.39 11.95 -0.95
N ALA A 72 6.51 10.97 -0.77
CA ALA A 72 5.98 10.59 0.54
C ALA A 72 6.86 9.60 1.33
N GLY A 73 8.10 9.37 0.90
CA GLY A 73 9.00 8.40 1.52
C GLY A 73 8.80 6.96 1.04
N GLY A 74 8.12 6.76 -0.10
CA GLY A 74 7.95 5.45 -0.73
C GLY A 74 6.96 4.53 -0.02
N THR A 75 7.15 3.23 -0.13
CA THR A 75 6.23 2.20 0.42
C THR A 75 6.36 2.03 1.93
N GLU A 76 7.46 2.49 2.51
CA GLU A 76 7.85 2.20 3.89
C GLU A 76 6.85 2.77 4.91
N ALA A 77 6.31 3.97 4.65
CA ALA A 77 5.25 4.56 5.48
C ALA A 77 3.96 3.72 5.48
N VAL A 78 3.64 3.07 4.35
CA VAL A 78 2.46 2.19 4.24
C VAL A 78 2.73 0.85 4.94
N GLU A 79 3.95 0.31 4.80
CA GLU A 79 4.37 -0.93 5.46
C GLU A 79 4.26 -0.81 6.99
N GLU A 80 4.77 0.30 7.54
CA GLU A 80 4.69 0.58 8.97
C GLU A 80 3.22 0.74 9.43
N SER A 81 2.42 1.49 8.67
CA SER A 81 1.01 1.70 8.97
C SER A 81 0.21 0.39 8.98
N PHE A 82 0.44 -0.49 8.00
CA PHE A 82 -0.22 -1.79 7.92
C PHE A 82 0.24 -2.74 9.01
N SER A 83 1.53 -2.74 9.34
CA SER A 83 2.08 -3.61 10.40
C SER A 83 1.52 -3.27 11.78
N GLY A 84 1.04 -2.03 11.99
CA GLY A 84 0.35 -1.61 13.21
C GLY A 84 -1.15 -1.94 13.26
N VAL A 85 -1.74 -2.45 12.18
CA VAL A 85 -3.18 -2.77 12.13
C VAL A 85 -3.46 -4.05 12.91
N ASP A 86 -4.45 -3.97 13.80
CA ASP A 86 -4.95 -5.12 14.55
C ASP A 86 -5.50 -6.21 13.62
N GLY A 87 -4.98 -7.43 13.78
CA GLY A 87 -5.26 -8.58 12.93
C GLY A 87 -4.20 -8.85 11.84
N VAL A 88 -3.22 -7.96 11.66
CA VAL A 88 -2.06 -8.19 10.79
C VAL A 88 -0.97 -8.96 11.54
N GLU A 89 -0.41 -10.00 10.90
CA GLU A 89 0.76 -10.74 11.37
C GLU A 89 2.04 -10.20 10.76
N SER A 90 2.03 -10.02 9.43
CA SER A 90 3.18 -9.54 8.69
C SER A 90 2.77 -8.84 7.40
N VAL A 91 3.63 -7.93 6.96
CA VAL A 91 3.51 -7.19 5.71
C VAL A 91 4.78 -7.40 4.90
N SER A 92 4.65 -7.59 3.59
CA SER A 92 5.80 -7.73 2.69
C SER A 92 5.48 -7.09 1.34
N VAL A 93 6.45 -6.44 0.71
CA VAL A 93 6.27 -5.85 -0.62
C VAL A 93 6.60 -6.88 -1.69
N GLU A 94 5.62 -7.22 -2.52
CA GLU A 94 5.77 -8.18 -3.63
C GLU A 94 6.30 -7.50 -4.89
N ASN A 95 5.78 -6.30 -5.19
CA ASN A 95 6.16 -5.58 -6.40
C ASN A 95 6.00 -4.08 -6.23
N VAL A 96 6.89 -3.31 -6.88
CA VAL A 96 6.86 -1.85 -6.91
C VAL A 96 7.09 -1.38 -8.33
N GLY A 97 6.23 -0.50 -8.83
CA GLY A 97 6.34 0.10 -10.16
C GLY A 97 5.96 1.57 -10.15
N ARG A 98 6.72 2.39 -10.88
CA ARG A 98 6.36 3.80 -11.11
C ARG A 98 5.28 3.89 -12.19
N ILE A 99 4.29 4.77 -11.98
CA ILE A 99 3.14 4.98 -12.86
C ILE A 99 2.92 6.46 -13.21
#